data_AF-A0A224VGZ5-F1
#
_entry.id   AF-A0A224VGZ5-F1
#
_cell.length_a   1.000
_cell.length_b   1.000
_cell.length_c   1.000
_cell.angle_alpha   90.00
_cell.angle_beta   90.00
_cell.angle_gamma   90.00
#
_symmetry.space_group_name_H-M   'P 1'
#
loop_
_entity.id
_entity.type
_entity.pdbx_description
1 polymer ?
#
loop_
_entity_poly.entity_id
_entity_poly.type
_entity_poly.pdbx_seq_one_letter_code
_entity_poly.pdbx_strand_id
1 'polypeptide(L)'
;MITPTLIAEMNIPKYGKGVLPEWEIKKAEDALDDTYANFKRAHEMGVPFTLGTDAGTPFNGFDQTPVEFEYLKRVGMTPAEAFQCSTLNSPKLCDVADDNGTLEVGKYADFLVLDNDPLQDVRAVQQVDKEVYLRGNREF
;
A
#
# COMPACT_ATOMS: atom_id res chain seq x y z
N MET A 1 -11.46 10.03 1.26
CA MET A 1 -10.85 8.68 1.15
C MET A 1 -10.03 8.45 2.41
N ILE A 2 -9.87 7.21 2.85
CA ILE A 2 -8.99 6.86 3.97
C ILE A 2 -7.63 6.44 3.41
N THR A 3 -6.56 7.02 3.93
CA THR A 3 -5.18 6.60 3.64
C THR A 3 -4.66 5.80 4.83
N PRO A 4 -4.82 4.46 4.86
CA PRO A 4 -4.21 3.63 5.89
C PRO A 4 -2.69 3.68 5.79
N THR A 5 -2.02 3.35 6.89
CA THR A 5 -0.56 3.26 7.02
C THR A 5 -0.21 2.00 7.82
N LEU A 6 -0.76 0.85 7.41
CA LEU A 6 -0.77 -0.38 8.18
C LEU A 6 0.63 -0.94 8.39
N ILE A 7 1.53 -0.79 7.41
CA ILE A 7 2.91 -1.21 7.54
C ILE A 7 3.63 -0.56 8.72
N ALA A 8 3.41 0.74 8.97
CA ALA A 8 4.02 1.44 10.09
C ALA A 8 3.59 0.83 11.43
N GLU A 9 2.30 0.57 11.58
CA GLU A 9 1.75 -0.01 12.81
C GLU A 9 2.12 -1.49 12.98
N MET A 10 2.18 -2.25 11.88
CA MET A 10 2.49 -3.69 11.89
C MET A 10 3.96 -4.00 12.13
N ASN A 11 4.86 -3.16 11.60
CA ASN A 11 6.29 -3.45 11.66
C ASN A 11 6.89 -3.14 13.04
N ILE A 12 6.37 -2.15 13.77
CA ILE A 12 6.80 -1.80 15.14
C ILE A 12 6.73 -3.01 16.09
N PRO A 13 5.58 -3.68 16.30
CA PRO A 13 5.49 -4.80 17.24
C PRO A 13 6.16 -6.07 16.70
N LYS A 14 6.26 -6.21 15.37
CA LYS A 14 6.91 -7.36 14.73
C LYS A 14 8.43 -7.35 14.88
N TYR A 15 9.06 -6.17 14.75
CA TYR A 15 10.52 -6.05 14.69
C TYR A 15 11.13 -5.21 15.82
N GLY A 16 10.33 -4.48 16.59
CA GLY A 16 10.81 -3.52 17.60
C GLY A 16 11.28 -4.11 18.92
N LYS A 17 10.99 -5.38 19.23
CA LYS A 17 11.36 -6.00 20.52
C LYS A 17 12.87 -6.03 20.70
N GLY A 18 13.36 -5.39 21.77
CA GLY A 18 14.79 -5.25 22.07
C GLY A 18 15.50 -4.12 21.30
N VAL A 19 14.77 -3.35 20.48
CA VAL A 19 15.30 -2.23 19.69
C VAL A 19 14.62 -0.91 20.05
N LEU A 20 13.30 -0.92 20.18
CA LEU A 20 12.48 0.25 20.51
C LEU A 20 12.09 0.26 22.01
N PRO A 21 11.75 1.43 22.58
CA PRO A 21 11.17 1.51 23.92
C PRO A 21 9.90 0.66 24.04
N GLU A 22 9.74 -0.03 25.17
CA GLU A 22 8.60 -0.94 25.40
C GLU A 22 7.24 -0.25 25.26
N TRP A 23 7.13 1.02 25.65
CA TRP A 23 5.89 1.79 25.56
C TRP A 23 5.45 2.02 24.10
N GLU A 24 6.39 2.12 23.16
CA GLU A 24 6.10 2.32 21.74
C GLU A 24 5.55 1.04 21.12
N ILE A 25 6.21 -0.09 21.43
CA ILE A 25 5.77 -1.44 21.04
C ILE A 25 4.37 -1.70 21.60
N LYS A 26 4.19 -1.47 22.91
CA LYS A 26 2.91 -1.68 23.58
C LYS A 26 1.79 -0.82 22.98
N LYS A 27 2.07 0.45 22.67
CA LYS A 27 1.09 1.33 22.03
C LYS A 27 0.61 0.77 20.69
N ALA A 28 1.53 0.26 19.86
CA ALA A 28 1.16 -0.36 18.59
C ALA A 28 0.39 -1.66 18.80
N GLU A 29 0.86 -2.57 19.68
CA GLU A 29 0.16 -3.82 20.01
C GLU A 29 -1.26 -3.57 20.52
N ASP A 30 -1.46 -2.57 21.37
CA ASP A 30 -2.77 -2.23 21.95
C ASP A 30 -3.77 -1.69 20.91
N ALA A 31 -3.29 -1.05 19.83
CA ALA A 31 -4.13 -0.43 18.81
C ALA A 31 -4.45 -1.35 17.61
N LEU A 32 -3.58 -2.32 17.32
CA LEU A 32 -3.61 -3.11 16.09
C LEU A 32 -4.96 -3.77 15.79
N ASP A 33 -5.54 -4.47 16.77
CA ASP A 33 -6.80 -5.19 16.59
C ASP A 33 -7.95 -4.23 16.26
N ASP A 34 -8.01 -3.09 16.97
CA ASP A 34 -9.00 -2.04 16.71
C ASP A 34 -8.78 -1.38 15.35
N THR A 35 -7.52 -1.15 14.94
CA THR A 35 -7.20 -0.59 13.63
C THR A 35 -7.73 -1.49 12.50
N TYR A 36 -7.47 -2.80 12.54
CA TYR A 36 -7.99 -3.74 11.55
C TYR A 36 -9.51 -3.84 11.58
N ALA A 37 -10.11 -3.91 12.77
CA ALA A 37 -11.57 -3.98 12.91
C ALA A 37 -12.25 -2.75 12.29
N ASN A 38 -11.68 -1.56 12.54
CA ASN A 38 -12.22 -0.30 12.02
C ASN A 38 -12.02 -0.16 10.51
N PHE A 39 -10.85 -0.50 9.96
CA PHE A 39 -10.65 -0.45 8.52
C PHE A 39 -11.49 -1.50 7.78
N LYS A 40 -11.63 -2.71 8.34
CA LYS A 40 -12.53 -3.73 7.77
C LYS A 40 -13.96 -3.21 7.71
N ARG A 41 -14.46 -2.63 8.81
CA ARG A 41 -15.78 -2.03 8.85
C ARG A 41 -15.94 -0.89 7.82
N ALA A 42 -14.93 -0.04 7.67
CA ALA A 42 -14.96 1.03 6.68
C ALA A 42 -14.97 0.49 5.24
N HIS A 43 -14.21 -0.58 4.94
CA HIS A 43 -14.24 -1.28 3.66
C HIS A 43 -15.63 -1.89 3.39
N GLU A 44 -16.21 -2.60 4.37
CA GLU A 44 -17.57 -3.16 4.28
C GLU A 44 -18.66 -2.09 4.08
N MET A 45 -18.43 -0.86 4.58
CA MET A 45 -19.29 0.30 4.35
C MET A 45 -19.09 0.97 2.99
N GLY A 46 -18.15 0.50 2.16
CA GLY A 46 -17.86 1.07 0.85
C GLY A 46 -17.08 2.39 0.90
N VAL A 47 -16.40 2.69 2.00
CA VAL A 47 -15.54 3.89 2.09
C VAL A 47 -14.35 3.70 1.13
N PRO A 48 -14.00 4.69 0.28
CA PRO A 48 -12.85 4.56 -0.60
C PRO A 48 -11.52 4.67 0.16
N PHE A 49 -10.56 3.82 -0.20
CA PHE A 49 -9.20 3.77 0.36
C PHE A 49 -8.15 4.21 -0.68
N THR A 50 -7.07 4.79 -0.20
CA THR A 50 -5.85 5.09 -0.97
C THR A 50 -4.68 4.24 -0.46
N LEU A 51 -3.56 4.24 -1.18
CA LEU A 51 -2.33 3.60 -0.70
C LEU A 51 -1.48 4.62 0.08
N GLY A 52 -1.12 4.29 1.31
CA GLY A 52 -0.18 5.06 2.12
C GLY A 52 0.56 4.15 3.08
N THR A 53 1.75 4.58 3.52
CA THR A 53 2.65 3.72 4.30
C THR A 53 3.19 4.38 5.55
N ASP A 54 3.22 5.72 5.61
CA ASP A 54 4.00 6.46 6.60
C ASP A 54 5.49 6.05 6.61
N ALA A 55 6.05 5.85 5.40
CA ALA A 55 7.45 5.49 5.21
C ALA A 55 8.38 6.51 5.89
N GLY A 56 9.35 6.00 6.65
CA GLY A 56 10.19 6.78 7.56
C GLY A 56 9.96 6.44 9.04
N THR A 57 8.85 5.76 9.36
CA THR A 57 8.63 5.11 10.67
C THR A 57 9.58 3.91 10.88
N PRO A 58 9.76 3.45 12.13
CA PRO A 58 10.66 2.33 12.42
C PRO A 58 10.35 1.09 11.57
N PHE A 59 11.40 0.52 10.96
CA PHE A 59 11.33 -0.67 10.11
C PHE A 59 10.42 -0.52 8.88
N ASN A 60 10.19 0.70 8.39
CA ASN A 60 9.32 0.98 7.24
C ASN A 60 10.03 1.94 6.27
N GLY A 61 10.80 1.36 5.34
CA GLY A 61 11.54 2.09 4.31
C GLY A 61 10.68 2.45 3.10
N PHE A 62 11.16 3.40 2.28
CA PHE A 62 10.45 3.84 1.06
C PHE A 62 10.25 2.70 0.04
N ASP A 63 11.20 1.76 0.01
CA ASP A 63 11.17 0.55 -0.81
C ASP A 63 10.11 -0.47 -0.35
N GLN A 64 9.57 -0.33 0.87
CA GLN A 64 8.58 -1.27 1.42
C GLN A 64 7.13 -0.92 1.06
N THR A 65 6.90 0.13 0.28
CA THR A 65 5.55 0.51 -0.18
C THR A 65 4.72 -0.67 -0.72
N PRO A 66 5.27 -1.61 -1.52
CA PRO A 66 4.49 -2.74 -2.03
C PRO A 66 4.04 -3.77 -0.97
N VAL A 67 4.57 -3.72 0.26
CA VAL A 67 4.13 -4.60 1.36
C VAL A 67 2.76 -4.18 1.89
N GLU A 68 2.38 -2.90 1.76
CA GLU A 68 1.08 -2.39 2.23
C GLU A 68 -0.10 -3.12 1.55
N PHE A 69 0.06 -3.58 0.30
CA PHE A 69 -0.98 -4.36 -0.38
C PHE A 69 -1.33 -5.67 0.35
N GLU A 70 -0.36 -6.30 1.03
CA GLU A 70 -0.63 -7.48 1.85
C GLU A 70 -1.49 -7.14 3.07
N TYR A 71 -1.28 -5.98 3.68
CA TYR A 71 -2.06 -5.52 4.82
C TYR A 71 -3.46 -5.06 4.40
N LEU A 72 -3.62 -4.43 3.24
CA LEU A 72 -4.93 -4.12 2.65
C LEU A 72 -5.75 -5.40 2.37
N LYS A 73 -5.12 -6.50 1.95
CA LYS A 73 -5.80 -7.80 1.86
C LYS A 73 -6.30 -8.30 3.22
N ARG A 74 -5.55 -8.08 4.30
CA ARG A 74 -5.98 -8.46 5.66
C ARG A 74 -7.16 -7.63 6.15
N VAL A 75 -7.34 -6.40 5.65
CA VAL A 75 -8.55 -5.58 5.88
C VAL A 75 -9.79 -6.18 5.22
N GLY A 76 -9.64 -7.06 4.23
CA GLY A 76 -10.75 -7.73 3.53
C GLY A 76 -10.83 -7.43 2.03
N MET A 77 -9.89 -6.61 1.51
CA MET A 77 -9.85 -6.27 0.10
C MET A 77 -9.38 -7.45 -0.77
N THR A 78 -9.99 -7.58 -1.94
CA THR A 78 -9.44 -8.37 -3.04
C THR A 78 -8.13 -7.75 -3.56
N PRO A 79 -7.26 -8.52 -4.25
CA PRO A 79 -6.07 -7.96 -4.89
C PRO A 79 -6.38 -6.76 -5.80
N ALA A 80 -7.47 -6.83 -6.58
CA ALA A 80 -7.89 -5.74 -7.45
C ALA A 80 -8.23 -4.47 -6.66
N GLU A 81 -9.02 -4.56 -5.59
CA GLU A 81 -9.35 -3.42 -4.72
C GLU A 81 -8.08 -2.82 -4.08
N ALA A 82 -7.15 -3.66 -3.62
CA ALA A 82 -5.89 -3.21 -3.05
C ALA A 82 -5.06 -2.42 -4.07
N PHE A 83 -4.96 -2.86 -5.33
CA PHE A 83 -4.26 -2.10 -6.36
C PHE A 83 -4.97 -0.81 -6.76
N GLN A 84 -6.30 -0.82 -6.82
CA GLN A 84 -7.10 0.37 -7.08
C GLN A 84 -6.84 1.49 -6.05
N CYS A 85 -6.47 1.15 -4.81
CA CYS A 85 -6.05 2.13 -3.82
C CYS A 85 -4.87 2.98 -4.32
N SER A 86 -3.92 2.36 -5.02
CA SER A 86 -2.72 3.04 -5.55
C SER A 86 -2.91 3.65 -6.94
N THR A 87 -3.69 3.01 -7.82
CA THR A 87 -3.78 3.38 -9.24
C THR A 87 -4.99 4.25 -9.55
N LEU A 88 -6.15 4.01 -8.92
CA LEU A 88 -7.36 4.80 -9.19
C LEU A 88 -7.59 5.87 -8.13
N ASN A 89 -7.43 5.50 -6.87
CA ASN A 89 -7.87 6.33 -5.76
C ASN A 89 -6.81 7.36 -5.37
N SER A 90 -5.52 6.97 -5.29
CA SER A 90 -4.45 7.92 -4.97
C SER A 90 -4.35 9.07 -6.00
N PRO A 91 -4.36 8.84 -7.33
CA PRO A 91 -4.36 9.94 -8.30
C PRO A 91 -5.58 10.85 -8.20
N LYS A 92 -6.77 10.31 -7.86
CA LYS A 92 -7.97 11.12 -7.59
C LYS A 92 -7.83 11.97 -6.33
N LEU A 93 -7.24 11.41 -5.26
CA LEU A 93 -6.98 12.14 -4.03
C LEU A 93 -5.98 13.29 -4.25
N CYS A 94 -4.97 13.06 -5.08
CA CYS A 94 -3.92 14.02 -5.39
C CYS A 94 -4.28 15.00 -6.52
N ASP A 95 -5.48 14.94 -7.08
CA ASP A 95 -5.94 15.80 -8.19
C ASP A 95 -5.07 15.68 -9.45
N VAL A 96 -4.61 14.46 -9.76
CA VAL A 96 -3.78 14.13 -10.93
C VAL A 96 -4.34 12.96 -11.75
N ALA A 97 -5.60 12.59 -11.52
CA ALA A 97 -6.23 11.44 -12.18
C ALA A 97 -6.41 11.62 -13.70
N ASP A 98 -6.39 12.86 -14.20
CA ASP A 98 -6.46 13.15 -15.63
C ASP A 98 -5.20 12.68 -16.37
N ASP A 99 -4.04 12.73 -15.71
CA ASP A 99 -2.75 12.39 -16.31
C ASP A 99 -2.17 11.05 -15.81
N ASN A 100 -2.58 10.56 -14.64
CA ASN A 100 -2.00 9.39 -13.98
C ASN A 100 -3.04 8.33 -13.60
N GLY A 101 -2.55 7.13 -13.28
CA GLY A 101 -3.31 6.10 -12.57
C GLY A 101 -3.96 5.01 -13.41
N THR A 102 -4.19 5.26 -14.70
CA THR A 102 -4.69 4.25 -15.64
C THR A 102 -3.89 4.24 -16.92
N LEU A 103 -3.87 3.08 -17.59
CA LEU A 103 -3.27 2.94 -18.92
C LEU A 103 -4.32 3.25 -19.97
N GLU A 104 -4.47 4.54 -20.23
CA GLU A 104 -5.42 5.11 -21.19
C GLU A 104 -4.69 6.09 -22.13
N VAL A 105 -5.19 6.24 -23.35
CA VAL A 105 -4.64 7.19 -24.33
C VAL A 105 -4.72 8.60 -23.77
N GLY A 106 -3.58 9.30 -23.78
CA GLY A 106 -3.46 10.68 -23.29
C GLY A 106 -2.82 10.81 -21.91
N LYS A 107 -2.75 9.73 -21.12
CA LYS A 107 -2.10 9.71 -19.81
C LYS A 107 -0.59 9.46 -19.90
N TYR A 108 0.14 9.75 -18.82
CA TYR A 108 1.54 9.40 -18.71
C TYR A 108 1.72 7.88 -18.79
N ALA A 109 2.72 7.46 -19.56
CA ALA A 109 3.12 6.06 -19.68
C ALA A 109 3.94 5.64 -18.45
N ASP A 110 3.28 5.63 -17.30
CA ASP A 110 3.81 5.19 -16.01
C ASP A 110 3.22 3.81 -15.67
N PHE A 111 4.04 2.75 -15.70
CA PHE A 111 3.59 1.39 -15.39
C PHE A 111 4.71 0.47 -14.94
N LEU A 112 4.29 -0.66 -14.37
CA LEU A 112 5.17 -1.78 -14.02
C LEU A 112 4.93 -2.94 -14.98
N VAL A 113 5.99 -3.67 -15.33
CA VAL A 113 5.91 -4.98 -15.96
C VAL A 113 6.33 -6.02 -14.93
N LEU A 114 5.48 -7.03 -14.71
CA LEU A 114 5.64 -8.07 -13.71
C LEU A 114 5.63 -9.44 -14.40
N ASP A 115 6.37 -10.40 -13.83
CA ASP A 115 6.38 -11.79 -14.33
C ASP A 115 5.20 -12.60 -13.80
N ASN A 116 4.71 -12.22 -12.61
CA ASN A 116 3.64 -12.92 -11.93
C ASN A 116 2.34 -12.09 -11.94
N ASP A 117 1.19 -12.77 -12.01
CA ASP A 117 -0.11 -12.12 -12.00
C ASP A 117 -0.41 -11.49 -10.62
N PRO A 118 -0.44 -10.14 -10.51
CA PRO A 118 -0.69 -9.48 -9.24
C PRO A 118 -2.12 -9.72 -8.72
N LEU A 119 -3.07 -10.07 -9.58
CA LEU A 119 -4.45 -10.36 -9.18
C LEU A 119 -4.60 -11.75 -8.53
N GLN A 120 -3.65 -12.67 -8.74
CA GLN A 120 -3.57 -13.91 -7.97
C GLN A 120 -2.87 -13.68 -6.62
N ASP A 121 -1.77 -12.93 -6.64
CA ASP A 121 -0.97 -12.64 -5.45
C ASP A 121 -0.38 -11.23 -5.49
N VAL A 122 -0.79 -10.39 -4.53
CA VAL A 122 -0.30 -9.01 -4.40
C VAL A 122 1.21 -8.93 -4.17
N ARG A 123 1.86 -10.03 -3.73
CA ARG A 123 3.32 -10.08 -3.59
C ARG A 123 4.05 -10.00 -4.93
N ALA A 124 3.37 -10.18 -6.07
CA ALA A 124 3.98 -10.01 -7.39
C ALA A 124 4.65 -8.64 -7.56
N VAL A 125 4.07 -7.55 -7.02
CA VAL A 125 4.68 -6.21 -7.11
C VAL A 125 5.94 -6.03 -6.24
N GLN A 126 6.21 -6.96 -5.32
CA GLN A 126 7.42 -6.96 -4.50
C GLN A 126 8.62 -7.59 -5.22
N GLN A 127 8.44 -8.15 -6.43
CA GLN A 127 9.55 -8.75 -7.18
C GLN A 127 10.68 -7.73 -7.43
N VAL A 128 11.92 -8.21 -7.36
CA VAL A 128 13.12 -7.35 -7.44
C VAL A 128 13.41 -6.94 -8.89
N ASP A 129 13.04 -7.77 -9.84
CA ASP A 129 13.29 -7.68 -11.28
C ASP A 129 12.13 -7.06 -12.09
N LYS A 130 11.13 -6.46 -11.43
CA LYS A 130 10.06 -5.71 -12.12
C LYS A 130 10.66 -4.61 -12.98
N GLU A 131 10.16 -4.47 -14.20
CA GLU A 131 10.53 -3.33 -15.04
C GLU A 131 9.66 -2.13 -14.68
N VAL A 132 10.29 -0.96 -14.59
CA VAL A 132 9.61 0.29 -14.23
C VAL A 132 9.71 1.26 -15.39
N TYR A 133 8.54 1.68 -15.90
CA TYR A 133 8.43 2.69 -16.92
C TYR A 133 7.89 3.98 -16.31
N LEU A 134 8.62 5.08 -16.47
CA LEU A 134 8.19 6.43 -16.11
C LEU A 134 8.19 7.32 -17.36
N ARG A 135 7.03 7.89 -17.68
CA ARG A 135 6.79 8.75 -18.85
C ARG A 135 7.26 8.10 -20.16
N GLY A 136 7.13 6.78 -20.26
CA GLY A 136 7.52 5.98 -21.41
C GLY A 136 9.00 5.59 -21.47
N ASN A 137 9.82 5.98 -20.49
CA ASN A 137 11.23 5.56 -20.39
C ASN A 137 11.35 4.41 -19.39
N ARG A 138 12.15 3.39 -19.71
CA ARG A 138 12.52 2.35 -18.74
C ARG A 138 13.58 2.91 -17.80
N GLU A 139 13.27 2.96 -16.51
CA GLU A 139 14.14 3.54 -15.47
C GLU A 139 14.84 2.45 -14.64
N PHE A 140 14.19 1.31 -14.45
CA PHE A 140 14.68 0.17 -13.66
C PHE A 140 14.41 -1.16 -14.39
#